data_AF-A0A7J7GXK1-F1
#
_entry.id   AF-A0A7J7GXK1-F1
#
_cell.length_a   1.000
_cell.length_b   1.000
_cell.length_c   1.000
_cell.angle_alpha   90.00
_cell.angle_beta   90.00
_cell.angle_gamma   90.00
#
_symmetry.space_group_name_H-M   'P 1'
#
loop_
_entity.id
_entity.type
_entity.pdbx_description
1 polymer ?
#
loop_
_entity_poly.entity_id
_entity_poly.type
_entity_poly.pdbx_seq_one_letter_code
_entity_poly.pdbx_strand_id
1 'polypeptide(L)'
;MEGIEHKTISVNGINMHIAEKGKGPVVLFLHGFPELWYSWRHQILYTAAHGYRAVAPDLRGYGDTDRSTTQRLHQIHRSPSDRRHRCSP
;
A
#
# COMPACT_ATOMS: atom_id res chain seq x y z
N MET A 1 4.39 5.14 -17.72
CA MET A 1 3.88 3.77 -17.91
C MET A 1 2.43 3.88 -18.32
N GLU A 2 2.07 3.36 -19.49
CA GLU A 2 0.77 3.65 -20.08
C GLU A 2 -0.38 2.94 -19.34
N GLY A 3 -1.40 3.72 -18.99
CA GLY A 3 -2.64 3.24 -18.39
C GLY A 3 -2.54 2.70 -16.96
N ILE A 4 -1.52 3.08 -16.17
CA ILE A 4 -1.64 3.06 -14.70
C ILE A 4 -2.22 4.42 -14.31
N GLU A 5 -3.37 4.40 -13.66
CA GLU A 5 -4.03 5.61 -13.17
C GLU A 5 -3.43 6.00 -11.82
N HIS A 6 -3.13 7.30 -11.67
CA HIS A 6 -2.65 7.87 -10.41
C HIS A 6 -3.72 8.77 -9.82
N LYS A 7 -3.99 8.58 -8.54
CA LYS A 7 -4.99 9.37 -7.81
C LYS A 7 -4.54 9.61 -6.38
N THR A 8 -4.98 10.75 -5.86
CA THR A 8 -4.79 11.13 -4.47
C THR A 8 -6.11 10.99 -3.74
N ILE A 9 -6.13 10.23 -2.65
CA ILE A 9 -7.33 10.01 -1.85
C ILE A 9 -7.06 10.46 -0.41
N SER A 10 -7.96 11.24 0.17
CA SER A 10 -7.88 11.62 1.58
C SER A 10 -8.36 10.46 2.46
N VAL A 11 -7.47 9.92 3.30
CA VAL A 11 -7.73 8.77 4.18
C VAL A 11 -7.06 9.00 5.54
N ASN A 12 -7.77 8.80 6.65
CA ASN A 12 -7.22 8.94 8.01
C ASN A 12 -6.44 10.27 8.23
N GLY A 13 -6.96 11.37 7.68
CA GLY A 13 -6.38 12.72 7.82
C GLY A 13 -5.11 12.96 7.00
N ILE A 14 -4.77 12.09 6.05
CA ILE A 14 -3.65 12.28 5.12
C ILE A 14 -4.11 12.13 3.67
N ASN A 15 -3.45 12.82 2.75
CA ASN A 15 -3.58 12.58 1.32
C ASN A 15 -2.64 11.45 0.92
N MET A 16 -3.22 10.35 0.42
CA MET A 16 -2.49 9.16 0.02
C MET A 16 -2.47 9.03 -1.49
N HIS A 17 -1.28 8.90 -2.07
CA HIS A 17 -1.09 8.57 -3.47
C HIS A 17 -1.40 7.09 -3.70
N ILE A 18 -2.11 6.82 -4.80
CA ILE A 18 -2.49 5.48 -5.22
C ILE A 18 -2.20 5.33 -6.72
N ALA A 19 -1.44 4.30 -7.08
CA ALA A 19 -1.34 3.78 -8.43
C ALA A 19 -2.32 2.61 -8.61
N GLU A 20 -3.15 2.65 -9.65
CA GLU A 20 -4.18 1.64 -9.88
C GLU A 20 -4.26 1.24 -11.36
N LYS A 21 -4.57 -0.04 -11.62
CA LYS A 21 -4.93 -0.53 -12.96
C LYS A 21 -5.87 -1.72 -12.89
N GLY A 22 -6.73 -1.82 -13.91
CA GLY A 22 -7.61 -2.97 -14.10
C GLY A 22 -8.97 -2.83 -13.41
N LYS A 23 -9.79 -3.86 -13.54
CA LYS A 23 -11.15 -3.96 -12.98
C LYS A 23 -11.33 -5.40 -12.47
N GLY A 24 -12.20 -5.59 -11.48
CA GLY A 24 -12.45 -6.91 -10.86
C GLY A 24 -12.06 -6.93 -9.37
N PRO A 25 -11.81 -8.12 -8.79
CA PRO A 25 -11.41 -8.27 -7.40
C PRO A 25 -10.12 -7.49 -7.10
N VAL A 26 -10.06 -6.86 -5.92
CA VAL A 26 -8.93 -5.99 -5.54
C VAL A 26 -7.75 -6.83 -5.08
N VAL A 27 -6.56 -6.49 -5.59
CA VAL A 27 -5.27 -6.94 -5.05
C VAL A 27 -4.52 -5.70 -4.56
N LEU A 28 -4.29 -5.63 -3.25
CA LEU A 28 -3.59 -4.53 -2.59
C LEU A 28 -2.10 -4.86 -2.43
N PHE A 29 -1.24 -4.04 -3.01
CA PHE A 29 0.22 -4.17 -2.90
C PHE A 29 0.75 -3.17 -1.87
N LEU A 30 1.51 -3.65 -0.88
CA LEU A 30 2.15 -2.83 0.14
C LEU A 30 3.66 -2.93 -0.03
N HIS A 31 4.33 -1.80 -0.28
CA HIS A 31 5.78 -1.76 -0.44
C HIS A 31 6.51 -1.77 0.93
N GLY A 32 7.79 -2.14 0.92
CA GLY A 32 8.64 -2.11 2.12
C GLY A 32 9.46 -0.83 2.26
N PHE A 33 10.52 -0.91 3.06
CA PHE A 33 11.59 0.11 3.10
C PHE A 33 12.81 -0.39 2.32
N PRO A 34 13.49 0.45 1.52
CA PRO A 34 13.13 1.81 1.08
C PRO A 34 12.50 1.79 -0.32
N GLU A 35 11.18 1.56 -0.40
CA GLU A 35 10.47 1.36 -1.67
C GLU A 35 9.31 2.35 -1.89
N LEU A 36 8.67 2.26 -3.06
CA LEU A 36 7.49 3.03 -3.48
C LEU A 36 6.49 2.10 -4.18
N TRP A 37 5.30 2.61 -4.55
CA TRP A 37 4.35 1.92 -5.44
C TRP A 37 5.04 1.35 -6.70
N TYR A 38 6.07 2.05 -7.18
CA TYR A 38 6.81 1.72 -8.39
C TYR A 38 7.53 0.36 -8.34
N SER A 39 7.83 -0.15 -7.14
CA SER A 39 8.39 -1.50 -6.97
C SER A 39 7.44 -2.57 -7.52
N TRP A 40 6.13 -2.29 -7.51
CA TRP A 40 5.09 -3.21 -7.97
C TRP A 40 4.68 -3.05 -9.43
N ARG A 41 5.36 -2.20 -10.22
CA ARG A 41 4.95 -1.88 -11.60
C ARG A 41 4.70 -3.09 -12.49
N HIS A 42 5.49 -4.15 -12.34
CA HIS A 42 5.35 -5.38 -13.12
C HIS A 42 4.15 -6.20 -12.65
N GLN A 43 3.97 -6.32 -11.34
CA GLN A 43 2.86 -7.03 -10.72
C GLN A 43 1.53 -6.33 -10.98
N ILE A 44 1.50 -5.00 -11.00
CA ILE A 44 0.30 -4.21 -11.35
C ILE A 44 -0.14 -4.55 -12.78
N LEU A 45 0.78 -4.54 -13.75
CA LEU A 45 0.46 -4.87 -15.13
C LEU A 45 -0.01 -6.31 -15.29
N TYR A 46 0.70 -7.26 -14.67
CA TYR A 46 0.33 -8.67 -14.72
C TYR A 46 -1.05 -8.92 -14.11
N THR A 47 -1.28 -8.44 -12.90
CA THR A 47 -2.53 -8.65 -12.15
C THR A 47 -3.72 -8.02 -12.89
N ALA A 48 -3.55 -6.81 -13.41
CA ALA A 48 -4.58 -6.14 -14.21
C ALA A 48 -4.92 -6.89 -15.50
N ALA A 49 -3.92 -7.47 -16.17
CA ALA A 49 -4.14 -8.28 -17.38
C ALA A 49 -4.90 -9.58 -17.10
N HIS A 50 -4.93 -10.06 -15.85
CA HIS A 50 -5.61 -11.29 -15.44
C HIS A 50 -6.98 -11.03 -14.78
N GLY A 51 -7.59 -9.87 -15.02
CA GLY A 51 -8.96 -9.57 -14.59
C GLY A 51 -9.10 -9.14 -13.13
N TYR A 52 -8.02 -8.65 -12.52
CA TYR A 52 -8.02 -8.08 -11.18
C TYR A 52 -7.85 -6.56 -11.23
N ARG A 53 -8.25 -5.90 -10.14
CA ARG A 53 -7.98 -4.49 -9.89
C ARG A 53 -6.75 -4.38 -8.99
N ALA A 54 -5.61 -4.05 -9.57
CA ALA A 54 -4.35 -3.86 -8.85
C ALA A 54 -4.31 -2.46 -8.24
N VAL A 55 -4.05 -2.37 -6.93
CA VAL A 55 -3.97 -1.10 -6.17
C VAL A 55 -2.65 -1.07 -5.41
N ALA A 56 -1.81 -0.07 -5.65
CA ALA A 56 -0.53 0.11 -4.98
C ALA A 56 -0.40 1.55 -4.46
N PRO A 57 -0.68 1.80 -3.17
CA PRO A 57 -0.45 3.09 -2.54
C PRO A 57 1.03 3.32 -2.22
N ASP A 58 1.44 4.58 -2.23
CA ASP A 58 2.60 4.98 -1.44
C ASP A 58 2.20 5.05 0.03
N LEU A 59 2.90 4.30 0.88
CA LEU A 59 2.62 4.26 2.31
C LEU A 59 2.92 5.61 2.96
N ARG A 60 2.28 5.87 4.12
CA ARG A 60 2.50 7.08 4.91
C ARG A 60 4.00 7.39 5.06
N GLY A 61 4.41 8.60 4.70
CA GLY A 61 5.81 9.02 4.76
C GLY A 61 6.63 8.82 3.48
N TYR A 62 6.12 8.06 2.50
CA TYR A 62 6.81 7.73 1.25
C TYR A 62 6.21 8.42 0.03
N GLY A 63 7.06 8.60 -0.99
CA GLY A 63 6.67 9.08 -2.31
C GLY A 63 5.85 10.37 -2.26
N ASP A 64 4.69 10.32 -2.92
CA ASP A 64 3.74 11.43 -3.07
C ASP A 64 2.63 11.41 -1.99
N THR A 65 2.70 10.50 -1.01
CA THR A 65 1.79 10.48 0.15
C THR A 65 2.28 11.44 1.24
N ASP A 66 1.33 12.16 1.86
CA ASP A 66 1.63 13.12 2.92
C ASP A 66 2.53 12.51 4.01
N ARG A 67 3.55 13.26 4.39
CA ARG A 67 4.41 12.94 5.54
C ARG A 67 3.78 13.54 6.78
N SER A 68 3.31 12.70 7.72
CA SER A 68 2.79 13.24 8.97
C SER A 68 3.92 13.85 9.80
N THR A 69 3.71 15.07 10.28
CA THR A 69 4.65 15.78 11.17
C THR A 69 4.77 15.12 12.56
N THR A 70 3.84 14.22 12.93
CA THR A 70 3.85 13.49 14.20
C THR A 70 4.53 12.13 14.06
N GLN A 71 5.64 11.90 14.78
CA GLN A 71 6.45 10.67 14.72
C GLN A 71 5.69 9.39 15.13
N ARG A 72 4.64 9.50 15.95
CA ARG A 72 3.92 8.36 16.56
C ARG A 72 3.12 7.50 15.56
N LEU A 73 2.95 7.97 14.32
CA LEU A 73 2.04 7.38 13.33
C LEU A 73 2.66 6.23 12.51
N HIS A 74 3.94 5.90 12.71
CA HIS A 74 4.60 4.74 12.06
C HIS A 74 4.60 3.47 12.91
N GLN A 75 3.95 3.49 14.09
CA GLN A 75 3.80 2.27 14.89
C GLN A 75 2.65 1.43 14.34
N ILE A 76 2.95 0.18 13.99
CA ILE A 76 1.91 -0.83 13.79
C ILE A 76 1.20 -1.02 15.13
N HIS A 77 -0.10 -0.73 15.17
CA HIS A 77 -0.91 -1.00 16.34
C HIS A 77 -1.01 -2.51 16.52
N ARG A 78 -0.17 -3.08 17.40
CA ARG A 78 -0.23 -4.51 17.72
C ARG A 78 -1.48 -4.78 18.56
N SER A 79 -2.31 -5.73 18.10
CA SER A 79 -3.37 -6.26 18.95
C SER A 79 -2.76 -7.12 20.06
N PRO A 80 -3.25 -7.05 21.31
CA PRO A 80 -2.85 -7.97 22.37
C PRO A 80 -3.03 -9.46 22.01
N SER A 81 -3.93 -9.79 21.06
CA SER A 81 -4.21 -11.15 20.62
C SER A 81 -3.11 -11.79 19.75
N ASP A 82 -2.20 -11.01 19.16
CA ASP A 82 -1.08 -11.51 18.34
C ASP A 82 -0.01 -12.27 19.15
N ARG A 83 -0.16 -12.35 20.48
CA ARG A 83 0.82 -12.94 21.39
C ARG A 83 0.64 -14.44 21.67
N ARG A 84 -0.29 -15.13 21.00
CA ARG A 84 -0.59 -16.55 21.28
C ARG A 84 -0.17 -17.50 20.16
N HIS A 85 1.14 -17.61 19.89
CA HIS A 85 1.78 -18.84 19.34
C HIS A 85 3.28 -18.73 19.57
N ARG A 86 3.73 -18.89 20.81
CA ARG A 86 5.13 -19.21 21.11
C ARG A 86 5.11 -20.59 21.74
N CYS A 87 5.61 -21.58 21.00
CA CYS A 87 5.79 -22.93 21.49
C CYS A 87 6.55 -22.90 22.83
N SER A 88 5.96 -23.53 23.84
CA SER A 88 6.63 -23.88 25.09
C SER A 88 7.71 -24.96 24.81
N PRO A 89 8.76 -25.03 25.67
CA PRO A 89 10.04 -25.65 25.35
C PRO A 89 10.00 -27.16 25.11
#